data_AF-A0A935H0H4-F1
#
_entry.id   AF-A0A935H0H4-F1
#
_cell.length_a   1.000
_cell.length_b   1.000
_cell.length_c   1.000
_cell.angle_alpha   90.00
_cell.angle_beta   90.00
_cell.angle_gamma   90.00
#
_symmetry.space_group_name_H-M   'P 1'
#
loop_
_entity.id
_entity.type
_entity.pdbx_description
1 polymer ?
#
loop_
_entity_poly.entity_id
_entity_poly.type
_entity_poly.pdbx_seq_one_letter_code
_entity_poly.pdbx_strand_id
1 'polypeptide(L)'
;MKVAIMQPYFLPYIGYYQLIAAVDLFILYDNIKYTKKGWFNRNRMLQNGKEVMFSLPLKSGSDYLNVCERELSTAFNRDKLLNQFRGAYHRAPYFSQTFALVEEIIRHENTNLFKFLRHAIVKTCAHLGINTEIRNSSDVAIDHSLKNQDKVLALCKAVNAKTYVNSIGGLNLYSAQVFRSCGLNLMFIRPRSFEYAQLGNGFVPWLSIVDVLMFNPQDRVQTCIHSHYDVADSFVTD
;
A
#
# COMPACT_ATOMS: atom_id res chain seq x y z
N MET A 1 0.14 17.01 13.63
CA MET A 1 -0.28 16.16 12.51
C MET A 1 0.84 15.18 12.15
N LYS A 2 0.51 13.89 12.10
CA LYS A 2 1.33 12.79 11.60
C LYS A 2 1.04 12.58 10.12
N VAL A 3 2.09 12.44 9.31
CA VAL A 3 1.99 12.25 7.85
C VAL A 3 2.79 11.04 7.43
N ALA A 4 2.25 10.24 6.51
CA ALA A 4 3.01 9.27 5.75
C ALA A 4 2.95 9.59 4.26
N ILE A 5 4.03 9.31 3.53
CA ILE A 5 4.11 9.48 2.07
C ILE A 5 4.54 8.15 1.49
N MET A 6 3.76 7.58 0.57
CA MET A 6 4.07 6.27 0.00
C MET A 6 3.61 6.16 -1.45
N GLN A 7 4.36 5.36 -2.22
CA GLN A 7 3.98 4.98 -3.58
C GLN A 7 2.70 4.12 -3.56
N PRO A 8 1.82 4.21 -4.57
CA PRO A 8 0.67 3.32 -4.70
C PRO A 8 1.11 1.91 -5.10
N TYR A 9 0.57 0.91 -4.41
CA TYR A 9 0.80 -0.50 -4.72
C TYR A 9 -0.52 -1.22 -4.98
N PHE A 10 -0.48 -2.28 -5.78
CA PHE A 10 -1.67 -3.06 -6.08
C PHE A 10 -1.99 -4.02 -4.93
N LEU A 11 -3.14 -3.81 -4.28
CA LEU A 11 -3.64 -4.63 -3.17
C LEU A 11 -2.53 -4.96 -2.15
N PRO A 12 -1.86 -3.95 -1.55
CA PRO A 12 -0.66 -4.14 -0.75
C PRO A 12 -0.90 -5.05 0.45
N TYR A 13 0.18 -5.51 1.08
CA TYR A 13 0.12 -6.28 2.32
C TYR A 13 -0.37 -5.43 3.50
N ILE A 14 -0.73 -6.07 4.61
CA ILE A 14 -1.33 -5.42 5.79
C ILE A 14 -0.52 -4.25 6.37
N GLY A 15 0.83 -4.30 6.31
CA GLY A 15 1.67 -3.22 6.83
C GLY A 15 1.52 -1.88 6.10
N TYR A 16 1.08 -1.90 4.84
CA TYR A 16 0.73 -0.67 4.13
C TYR A 16 -0.50 0.00 4.74
N TYR A 17 -1.51 -0.78 5.12
CA TYR A 17 -2.72 -0.29 5.76
C TYR A 17 -2.48 0.10 7.22
N GLN A 18 -1.56 -0.59 7.93
CA GLN A 18 -1.03 -0.13 9.22
C GLN A 18 -0.42 1.27 9.11
N LEU A 19 0.35 1.55 8.05
CA LEU A 19 0.91 2.89 7.83
C LEU A 19 -0.17 3.94 7.59
N ILE A 20 -1.17 3.64 6.76
CA ILE A 20 -2.30 4.55 6.51
C ILE A 20 -3.03 4.82 7.83
N ALA A 21 -3.35 3.79 8.60
CA ALA A 21 -4.11 3.91 9.84
C ALA A 21 -3.36 4.60 10.99
N ALA A 22 -2.02 4.66 10.93
CA ALA A 22 -1.17 5.25 11.97
C ALA A 22 -0.98 6.78 11.85
N VAL A 23 -1.49 7.40 10.78
CA VAL A 23 -1.27 8.82 10.47
C VAL A 23 -2.58 9.58 10.30
N ASP A 24 -2.52 10.91 10.43
CA ASP A 24 -3.68 11.78 10.23
C ASP A 24 -3.92 12.05 8.73
N LEU A 25 -2.83 12.13 7.95
CA LEU A 25 -2.83 12.37 6.51
C LEU A 25 -1.87 11.40 5.80
N PHE A 26 -2.38 10.69 4.80
CA PHE A 26 -1.60 9.85 3.91
C PHE A 26 -1.48 10.50 2.53
N ILE A 27 -0.25 10.83 2.13
CA ILE A 27 0.03 11.40 0.81
C ILE A 27 0.44 10.26 -0.13
N LEU A 28 -0.42 9.96 -1.10
CA LEU A 28 -0.17 8.97 -2.13
C LEU A 28 0.73 9.58 -3.22
N TYR A 29 1.94 9.04 -3.37
CA TYR A 29 2.98 9.60 -4.23
C TYR A 29 2.78 9.17 -5.69
N ASP A 30 2.26 10.10 -6.51
CA ASP A 30 1.81 9.84 -7.88
C ASP A 30 2.86 10.19 -8.95
N ASN A 31 3.62 11.27 -8.77
CA ASN A 31 4.68 11.69 -9.69
C ASN A 31 6.04 11.05 -9.35
N ILE A 32 6.04 9.72 -9.25
CA ILE A 32 7.22 8.88 -9.02
C ILE A 32 7.43 7.87 -10.16
N LYS A 33 8.68 7.67 -10.55
CA LYS A 33 9.10 6.74 -11.61
C LYS A 33 8.54 5.35 -11.36
N TYR A 34 7.85 4.79 -12.35
CA TYR A 34 7.41 3.41 -12.32
C TYR A 34 8.61 2.45 -12.38
N THR A 35 8.61 1.42 -11.55
CA THR A 35 9.66 0.38 -11.57
C THR A 35 9.04 -1.00 -11.79
N LYS A 36 9.52 -1.72 -12.83
CA LYS A 36 9.05 -3.07 -13.18
C LYS A 36 9.23 -4.09 -12.04
N LYS A 37 10.27 -3.88 -11.21
CA LYS A 37 10.58 -4.75 -10.06
C LYS A 37 9.81 -4.38 -8.79
N GLY A 38 9.10 -3.24 -8.77
CA GLY A 38 8.32 -2.80 -7.62
C GLY A 38 6.98 -3.53 -7.45
N TRP A 39 6.17 -3.00 -6.53
CA TRP A 39 4.84 -3.53 -6.17
C TRP A 39 3.68 -2.71 -6.76
N PHE A 40 3.98 -1.79 -7.69
CA PHE A 40 2.99 -0.92 -8.32
C PHE A 40 1.83 -1.71 -8.91
N ASN A 41 2.11 -2.69 -9.77
CA ASN A 41 1.11 -3.40 -10.56
C ASN A 41 1.09 -4.90 -10.27
N ARG A 42 1.68 -5.36 -9.18
CA ARG A 42 1.76 -6.79 -8.85
C ARG A 42 1.81 -7.02 -7.36
N ASN A 43 1.35 -8.20 -6.94
CA ASN A 43 1.47 -8.67 -5.57
C ASN A 43 1.44 -10.20 -5.54
N ARG A 44 1.41 -10.78 -4.34
CA ARG A 44 1.38 -12.21 -4.10
C ARG A 44 0.09 -12.61 -3.41
N MET A 45 -0.43 -13.76 -3.80
CA MET A 45 -1.58 -14.43 -3.19
C MET A 45 -1.19 -15.87 -2.84
N LEU A 46 -2.00 -16.53 -2.04
CA LEU A 46 -1.89 -17.95 -1.78
C LEU A 46 -2.54 -18.75 -2.91
N GLN A 47 -1.84 -19.76 -3.42
CA GLN A 47 -2.41 -20.74 -4.35
C GLN A 47 -1.77 -22.10 -4.07
N ASN A 48 -2.60 -23.11 -3.77
CA ASN A 48 -2.16 -24.47 -3.46
C ASN A 48 -1.06 -24.52 -2.37
N GLY A 49 -1.22 -23.73 -1.31
CA GLY A 49 -0.28 -23.68 -0.18
C GLY A 49 1.05 -22.98 -0.47
N LYS A 50 1.18 -22.27 -1.61
CA LYS A 50 2.39 -21.53 -1.99
C LYS A 50 2.05 -20.09 -2.36
N GLU A 51 3.03 -19.19 -2.22
CA GLU A 51 2.91 -17.86 -2.78
C GLU A 51 2.97 -17.90 -4.31
N VAL A 52 2.03 -17.21 -4.96
CA VAL A 52 2.00 -17.02 -6.40
C VAL A 52 1.79 -15.54 -6.71
N MET A 53 2.55 -15.04 -7.68
CA MET A 53 2.46 -13.65 -8.11
C MET A 53 1.25 -13.45 -9.04
N PHE A 54 0.51 -12.37 -8.82
CA PHE A 54 -0.51 -11.86 -9.73
C PHE A 54 -0.18 -10.42 -10.10
N SER A 55 -0.60 -9.98 -11.29
CA SER A 55 -0.27 -8.65 -11.79
C SER A 55 -1.34 -8.06 -12.69
N LEU A 56 -1.40 -6.73 -12.70
CA LEU A 56 -2.10 -5.95 -13.69
C LEU A 56 -1.20 -5.82 -14.94
N PRO A 57 -1.67 -6.22 -16.13
CA PRO A 57 -0.91 -6.04 -17.34
C PRO A 57 -0.90 -4.55 -17.72
N LEU A 58 0.26 -4.05 -18.11
CA LEU A 58 0.45 -2.64 -18.50
C LEU A 58 0.70 -2.53 -19.99
N LYS A 59 0.35 -1.38 -20.58
CA LYS A 59 0.83 -1.03 -21.92
C LYS A 59 2.36 -0.93 -21.91
N SER A 60 2.97 -1.31 -23.03
CA SER A 60 4.38 -0.98 -23.30
C SER A 60 4.55 0.53 -23.23
N GLY A 61 5.65 0.97 -22.63
CA GLY A 61 5.91 2.39 -22.42
C GLY A 61 7.29 2.60 -21.83
N SER A 62 7.80 3.81 -21.99
CA SER A 62 9.14 4.21 -21.56
C SER A 62 9.39 3.89 -20.08
N ASP A 63 10.63 3.49 -19.78
CA ASP A 63 11.07 3.23 -18.41
C ASP A 63 11.26 4.52 -17.60
N TYR A 64 11.15 5.71 -18.22
CA TYR A 64 11.22 7.02 -17.56
C TYR A 64 9.87 7.53 -17.05
N LEU A 65 8.76 6.90 -17.44
CA LEU A 65 7.42 7.33 -17.06
C LEU A 65 7.19 7.16 -15.55
N ASN A 66 6.51 8.14 -14.96
CA ASN A 66 5.95 8.04 -13.63
C ASN A 66 4.73 7.12 -13.62
N VAL A 67 4.36 6.60 -12.45
CA VAL A 67 3.18 5.75 -12.28
C VAL A 67 1.89 6.41 -12.78
N CYS A 68 1.76 7.74 -12.62
CA CYS A 68 0.61 8.51 -13.11
C CYS A 68 0.55 8.65 -14.64
N GLU A 69 1.62 8.29 -15.36
CA GLU A 69 1.70 8.29 -16.83
C GLU A 69 1.61 6.87 -17.41
N ARG A 70 1.54 5.84 -16.57
CA ARG A 70 1.38 4.44 -16.99
C ARG A 70 -0.09 4.10 -17.17
N GLU A 71 -0.37 3.22 -18.12
CA GLU A 71 -1.72 2.71 -18.37
C GLU A 71 -1.77 1.18 -18.31
N LEU A 72 -2.91 0.67 -17.87
CA LEU A 72 -3.30 -0.73 -18.00
C LEU A 72 -3.42 -1.10 -19.48
N SER A 73 -3.02 -2.33 -19.79
CA SER A 73 -3.13 -2.88 -21.13
C SER A 73 -4.60 -3.01 -21.54
N THR A 74 -4.91 -2.71 -22.80
CA THR A 74 -6.23 -3.00 -23.38
C THR A 74 -6.53 -4.50 -23.41
N ALA A 75 -5.49 -5.35 -23.38
CA ALA A 75 -5.61 -6.79 -23.24
C ALA A 75 -5.86 -7.25 -21.79
N PHE A 76 -6.12 -6.35 -20.84
CA PHE A 76 -6.41 -6.72 -19.46
C PHE A 76 -7.74 -7.47 -19.34
N ASN A 77 -7.63 -8.81 -19.30
CA ASN A 77 -8.76 -9.68 -19.03
C ASN A 77 -9.05 -9.72 -17.51
N ARG A 78 -10.02 -8.91 -17.09
CA ARG A 78 -10.49 -8.81 -15.70
C ARG A 78 -11.08 -10.12 -15.20
N ASP A 79 -11.85 -10.81 -16.02
CA ASP A 79 -12.45 -12.11 -15.67
C ASP A 79 -11.39 -13.17 -15.39
N LYS A 80 -10.29 -13.17 -16.15
CA LYS A 80 -9.16 -14.07 -15.92
C LYS A 80 -8.55 -13.85 -14.53
N LEU A 81 -8.32 -12.59 -14.14
CA LEU A 81 -7.77 -12.28 -12.81
C LEU A 81 -8.79 -12.62 -11.70
N LEU A 82 -10.07 -12.32 -11.90
CA LEU A 82 -11.13 -12.69 -10.96
C LEU A 82 -11.27 -14.20 -10.80
N ASN A 83 -11.18 -14.95 -11.89
CA ASN A 83 -11.18 -16.42 -11.88
C ASN A 83 -9.95 -16.97 -11.13
N GLN A 84 -8.80 -16.31 -11.24
CA GLN A 84 -7.61 -16.66 -10.48
C GLN A 84 -7.84 -16.51 -8.97
N PHE A 85 -8.39 -15.37 -8.52
CA PHE A 85 -8.77 -15.17 -7.11
C PHE A 85 -9.84 -16.16 -6.65
N ARG A 86 -10.87 -16.41 -7.47
CA ARG A 86 -11.93 -17.38 -7.16
C ARG A 86 -11.36 -18.77 -6.97
N GLY A 87 -10.50 -19.24 -7.90
CA GLY A 87 -9.86 -20.54 -7.80
C GLY A 87 -9.01 -20.69 -6.54
N ALA A 88 -8.25 -19.64 -6.19
CA ALA A 88 -7.41 -19.61 -5.00
C ALA A 88 -8.21 -19.63 -3.68
N TYR A 89 -9.32 -18.88 -3.61
CA TYR A 89 -9.95 -18.53 -2.33
C TYR A 89 -11.40 -18.98 -2.15
N HIS A 90 -12.04 -19.65 -3.10
CA HIS A 90 -13.47 -20.03 -2.95
C HIS A 90 -13.82 -20.84 -1.70
N ARG A 91 -12.84 -21.51 -1.07
CA ARG A 91 -13.00 -22.27 0.19
C ARG A 91 -12.64 -21.45 1.44
N ALA A 92 -12.25 -20.20 1.29
CA ALA A 92 -11.86 -19.37 2.41
C ALA A 92 -13.10 -18.93 3.21
N PRO A 93 -13.05 -18.90 4.56
CA PRO A 93 -14.20 -18.60 5.40
C PRO A 93 -14.91 -17.28 5.10
N TYR A 94 -14.17 -16.26 4.66
CA TYR A 94 -14.69 -14.92 4.39
C TYR A 94 -14.75 -14.60 2.90
N PHE A 95 -14.80 -15.64 2.05
CA PHE A 95 -14.76 -15.50 0.59
C PHE A 95 -15.81 -14.53 0.05
N SER A 96 -17.08 -14.69 0.40
CA SER A 96 -18.16 -13.90 -0.24
C SER A 96 -17.98 -12.40 -0.05
N GLN A 97 -17.68 -11.97 1.18
CA GLN A 97 -17.50 -10.56 1.52
C GLN A 97 -16.23 -9.99 0.86
N THR A 98 -15.11 -10.71 0.98
CA THR A 98 -13.82 -10.23 0.46
C THR A 98 -13.77 -10.27 -1.07
N PHE A 99 -14.39 -11.28 -1.70
CA PHE A 99 -14.46 -11.37 -3.15
C PHE A 99 -15.31 -10.25 -3.76
N ALA A 100 -16.39 -9.82 -3.11
CA ALA A 100 -17.17 -8.68 -3.57
C ALA A 100 -16.34 -7.39 -3.65
N LEU A 101 -15.48 -7.13 -2.64
CA LEU A 101 -14.52 -6.02 -2.67
C LEU A 101 -13.51 -6.17 -3.82
N VAL A 102 -12.93 -7.37 -3.98
CA VAL A 102 -11.95 -7.65 -5.05
C VAL A 102 -12.58 -7.47 -6.44
N GLU A 103 -13.83 -7.92 -6.61
CA GLU A 103 -14.58 -7.75 -7.85
C GLU A 103 -14.84 -6.28 -8.16
N GLU A 104 -15.32 -5.50 -7.18
CA GLU A 104 -15.52 -4.05 -7.33
C GLU A 104 -14.22 -3.36 -7.79
N ILE A 105 -13.09 -3.66 -7.15
CA ILE A 105 -11.78 -3.08 -7.48
C ILE A 105 -11.35 -3.48 -8.90
N ILE A 106 -11.40 -4.76 -9.26
CA ILE A 106 -10.90 -5.24 -10.55
C ILE A 106 -11.80 -4.77 -11.70
N ARG A 107 -13.10 -4.63 -11.47
CA ARG A 107 -14.07 -4.11 -12.45
C ARG A 107 -13.92 -2.62 -12.72
N HIS A 108 -13.14 -1.88 -11.93
CA HIS A 108 -12.91 -0.46 -12.18
C HIS A 108 -12.35 -0.22 -13.60
N GLU A 109 -13.01 0.67 -14.34
CA GLU A 109 -12.76 0.86 -15.78
C GLU A 109 -11.58 1.80 -16.07
N ASN A 110 -11.11 2.56 -15.09
CA ASN A 110 -10.03 3.52 -15.30
C ASN A 110 -8.74 2.82 -15.74
N THR A 111 -8.23 3.21 -16.91
CA THR A 111 -7.03 2.62 -17.50
C THR A 111 -5.75 3.25 -16.98
N ASN A 112 -5.79 4.42 -16.35
CA ASN A 112 -4.60 5.03 -15.76
C ASN A 112 -4.18 4.24 -14.52
N LEU A 113 -2.92 3.77 -14.48
CA LEU A 113 -2.42 2.90 -13.42
C LEU A 113 -2.54 3.56 -12.05
N PHE A 114 -2.10 4.82 -11.90
CA PHE A 114 -2.21 5.53 -10.63
C PHE A 114 -3.65 5.63 -10.14
N LYS A 115 -4.58 6.06 -11.02
CA LYS A 115 -6.00 6.21 -10.66
C LYS A 115 -6.62 4.86 -10.26
N PHE A 116 -6.29 3.79 -10.97
CA PHE A 116 -6.74 2.44 -10.63
C PHE A 116 -6.21 1.99 -9.26
N LEU A 117 -4.92 2.18 -8.98
CA LEU A 117 -4.32 1.80 -7.69
C LEU A 117 -4.89 2.62 -6.53
N ARG A 118 -5.07 3.93 -6.73
CA ARG A 118 -5.73 4.80 -5.75
C ARG A 118 -7.15 4.30 -5.46
N HIS A 119 -7.92 3.94 -6.48
CA HIS A 119 -9.25 3.37 -6.32
C HIS A 119 -9.21 2.09 -5.46
N ALA A 120 -8.29 1.17 -5.76
CA ALA A 120 -8.11 -0.06 -4.98
C ALA A 120 -7.77 0.21 -3.51
N ILE A 121 -6.86 1.14 -3.23
CA ILE A 121 -6.47 1.53 -1.87
C ILE A 121 -7.66 2.16 -1.13
N VAL A 122 -8.36 3.12 -1.75
CA VAL A 122 -9.50 3.82 -1.12
C VAL A 122 -10.63 2.84 -0.81
N LYS A 123 -10.97 1.94 -1.74
CA LYS A 123 -12.01 0.91 -1.51
C LYS A 123 -11.62 -0.05 -0.40
N THR A 124 -10.36 -0.44 -0.34
CA THR A 124 -9.87 -1.31 0.74
C THR A 124 -9.87 -0.58 2.09
N CYS A 125 -9.46 0.69 2.14
CA CYS A 125 -9.56 1.53 3.35
C CYS A 125 -11.00 1.65 3.83
N ALA A 126 -11.95 1.94 2.93
CA ALA A 126 -13.37 2.02 3.27
C ALA A 126 -13.89 0.68 3.83
N HIS A 127 -13.53 -0.44 3.20
CA HIS A 127 -13.87 -1.76 3.69
C HIS A 127 -13.28 -2.05 5.08
N LEU A 128 -12.05 -1.59 5.34
CA LEU A 128 -11.38 -1.75 6.63
C LEU A 128 -11.80 -0.70 7.66
N GLY A 129 -12.69 0.25 7.35
CA GLY A 129 -13.07 1.33 8.26
C GLY A 129 -11.94 2.32 8.56
N ILE A 130 -10.93 2.43 7.68
CA ILE A 130 -9.83 3.38 7.80
C ILE A 130 -10.28 4.73 7.24
N ASN A 131 -10.41 5.72 8.12
CA ASN A 131 -10.90 7.06 7.79
C ASN A 131 -9.80 8.10 7.55
N THR A 132 -8.53 7.68 7.52
CA THR A 132 -7.39 8.57 7.26
C THR A 132 -7.58 9.35 5.96
N GLU A 133 -7.31 10.65 5.98
CA GLU A 133 -7.38 11.47 4.79
C GLU A 133 -6.29 11.05 3.78
N ILE A 134 -6.66 10.87 2.50
CA ILE A 134 -5.72 10.49 1.43
C ILE A 134 -5.65 11.58 0.35
N ARG A 135 -4.51 12.26 0.23
CA ARG A 135 -4.23 13.25 -0.85
C ARG A 135 -3.23 12.71 -1.86
N ASN A 136 -3.23 13.22 -3.09
CA ASN A 136 -2.13 12.93 -4.02
C ASN A 136 -0.98 13.90 -3.77
N SER A 137 0.25 13.46 -4.01
CA SER A 137 1.40 14.36 -3.86
C SER A 137 1.40 15.53 -4.83
N SER A 138 0.91 15.35 -6.05
CA SER A 138 0.79 16.40 -7.08
C SER A 138 -0.23 17.49 -6.75
N ASP A 139 -1.17 17.23 -5.84
CA ASP A 139 -2.13 18.22 -5.38
C ASP A 139 -1.54 19.17 -4.31
N VAL A 140 -0.32 18.90 -3.83
CA VAL A 140 0.36 19.68 -2.79
C VAL A 140 1.32 20.68 -3.45
N ALA A 141 1.10 21.98 -3.23
CA ALA A 141 1.88 23.05 -3.82
C ALA A 141 3.33 23.11 -3.27
N ILE A 142 4.24 22.38 -3.90
CA ILE A 142 5.68 22.36 -3.63
C ILE A 142 6.47 22.36 -4.94
N ASP A 143 7.78 22.55 -4.87
CA ASP A 143 8.66 22.24 -5.99
C ASP A 143 8.74 20.71 -6.21
N HIS A 144 8.09 20.24 -7.28
CA HIS A 144 8.09 18.82 -7.65
C HIS A 144 9.38 18.35 -8.34
N SER A 145 10.34 19.24 -8.61
CA SER A 145 11.68 18.89 -9.08
C SER A 145 12.51 18.21 -7.99
N LEU A 146 12.25 18.54 -6.71
CA LEU A 146 12.88 17.94 -5.54
C LEU A 146 12.78 16.41 -5.56
N LYS A 147 13.77 15.74 -4.97
CA LYS A 147 13.87 14.26 -4.93
C LYS A 147 14.08 13.76 -3.51
N ASN A 148 13.83 12.47 -3.31
CA ASN A 148 14.16 11.72 -2.09
C ASN A 148 13.73 12.44 -0.81
N GLN A 149 14.65 12.59 0.15
CA GLN A 149 14.41 13.24 1.44
C GLN A 149 13.89 14.68 1.28
N ASP A 150 14.46 15.47 0.37
CA ASP A 150 14.09 16.89 0.25
C ASP A 150 12.64 17.07 -0.19
N LYS A 151 12.16 16.19 -1.09
CA LYS A 151 10.75 16.19 -1.47
C LYS A 151 9.84 15.81 -0.30
N VAL A 152 10.25 14.85 0.53
CA VAL A 152 9.50 14.45 1.74
C VAL A 152 9.40 15.62 2.72
N LEU A 153 10.51 16.32 2.96
CA LEU A 153 10.55 17.49 3.83
C LEU A 153 9.65 18.62 3.28
N ALA A 154 9.70 18.87 1.97
CA ALA A 154 8.86 19.88 1.33
C ALA A 154 7.36 19.54 1.45
N LEU A 155 6.97 18.28 1.19
CA LEU A 155 5.59 17.82 1.36
C LEU A 155 5.14 17.96 2.81
N CYS A 156 5.95 17.53 3.77
CA CYS A 156 5.66 17.65 5.20
C CYS A 156 5.49 19.11 5.62
N LYS A 157 6.36 20.01 5.16
CA LYS A 157 6.28 21.44 5.45
C LYS A 157 5.02 22.07 4.87
N ALA A 158 4.68 21.77 3.62
CA ALA A 158 3.51 22.33 2.94
C ALA A 158 2.19 21.97 3.64
N VAL A 159 2.13 20.83 4.32
CA VAL A 159 0.96 20.39 5.09
C VAL A 159 1.09 20.67 6.60
N ASN A 160 2.13 21.37 7.06
CA ASN A 160 2.40 21.65 8.47
C ASN A 160 2.50 20.38 9.35
N ALA A 161 3.11 19.32 8.82
CA ALA A 161 3.38 18.11 9.58
C ALA A 161 4.32 18.39 10.77
N LYS A 162 4.14 17.63 11.86
CA LYS A 162 5.08 17.59 13.01
C LYS A 162 5.79 16.25 13.12
N THR A 163 5.23 15.22 12.50
CA THR A 163 5.78 13.88 12.51
C THR A 163 5.63 13.29 11.13
N TYR A 164 6.73 12.78 10.59
CA TYR A 164 6.74 11.95 9.41
C TYR A 164 6.90 10.49 9.84
N VAL A 165 5.97 9.64 9.41
CA VAL A 165 5.96 8.21 9.71
C VAL A 165 6.23 7.47 8.42
N ASN A 166 7.21 6.57 8.43
CA ASN A 166 7.50 5.70 7.29
C ASN A 166 7.48 4.22 7.70
N SER A 167 7.43 3.31 6.72
CA SER A 167 7.72 1.90 6.95
C SER A 167 9.20 1.67 7.26
N ILE A 168 9.51 0.67 8.10
CA ILE A 168 10.88 0.36 8.55
C ILE A 168 11.88 0.11 7.41
N GLY A 169 11.41 -0.34 6.24
CA GLY A 169 12.26 -0.57 5.07
C GLY A 169 12.92 0.70 4.52
N GLY A 170 12.42 1.89 4.91
CA GLY A 170 13.01 3.18 4.52
C GLY A 170 13.95 3.80 5.55
N LEU A 171 14.38 3.05 6.58
CA LEU A 171 15.25 3.57 7.65
C LEU A 171 16.51 4.25 7.08
N ASN A 172 17.16 3.62 6.11
CA ASN A 172 18.41 4.11 5.51
C ASN A 172 18.20 5.23 4.47
N LEU A 173 16.96 5.63 4.19
CA LEU A 173 16.66 6.68 3.20
C LEU A 173 16.72 8.09 3.77
N TYR A 174 16.72 8.23 5.11
CA TYR A 174 16.49 9.49 5.78
C TYR A 174 17.48 9.73 6.92
N SER A 175 17.90 10.99 7.07
CA SER A 175 18.71 11.46 8.19
C SER A 175 17.83 12.04 9.28
N ALA A 176 17.81 11.38 10.45
CA ALA A 176 17.09 11.84 11.63
C ALA A 176 17.49 13.28 12.03
N GLN A 177 18.77 13.63 11.88
CA GLN A 177 19.28 14.97 12.19
C GLN A 177 18.68 16.04 11.27
N VAL A 178 18.52 15.75 9.96
CA VAL A 178 17.94 16.70 9.01
C VAL A 178 16.43 16.89 9.26
N PHE A 179 15.70 15.80 9.57
CA PHE A 179 14.30 15.93 9.97
C PHE A 179 14.16 16.79 11.23
N ARG A 180 15.01 16.57 12.25
CA ARG A 180 15.01 17.35 13.48
C ARG A 180 15.32 18.83 13.25
N SER A 181 16.28 19.17 12.39
CA SER A 181 16.60 20.58 12.09
C SER A 181 15.45 21.31 11.37
N CYS A 182 14.57 20.56 10.69
CA CYS A 182 13.33 21.05 10.11
C CYS A 182 12.12 21.01 11.07
N GLY A 183 12.33 20.64 12.35
CA GLY A 183 11.27 20.54 13.35
C GLY A 183 10.29 19.38 13.12
N LEU A 184 10.74 18.31 12.45
CA LEU A 184 9.97 17.09 12.19
C LEU A 184 10.50 15.92 13.00
N ASN A 185 9.59 15.20 13.66
CA ASN A 185 9.90 13.90 14.25
C ASN A 185 9.86 12.82 13.15
N LEU A 186 10.92 12.01 13.06
CA LEU A 186 10.99 10.90 12.11
C LEU A 186 10.71 9.60 12.87
N MET A 187 9.62 8.92 12.50
CA MET A 187 9.20 7.67 13.11
C MET A 187 9.08 6.56 12.06
N PHE A 188 9.24 5.32 12.51
CA PHE A 188 9.11 4.15 11.67
C PHE A 188 8.13 3.15 12.26
N ILE A 189 7.23 2.61 11.44
CA ILE A 189 6.46 1.44 11.82
C ILE A 189 7.13 0.16 11.33
N ARG A 190 7.17 -0.86 12.20
CA ARG A 190 7.63 -2.20 11.88
C ARG A 190 6.46 -3.17 12.08
N PRO A 191 5.78 -3.60 11.01
CA PRO A 191 4.75 -4.62 11.08
C PRO A 191 5.26 -5.88 11.80
N ARG A 192 4.47 -6.43 12.71
CA ARG A 192 4.73 -7.75 13.33
C ARG A 192 4.09 -8.86 12.48
N SER A 193 4.58 -10.09 12.63
CA SER A 193 3.94 -11.25 11.99
C SER A 193 2.50 -11.37 12.48
N PHE A 194 1.56 -11.54 11.56
CA PHE A 194 0.14 -11.76 11.85
C PHE A 194 -0.26 -13.11 11.28
N GLU A 195 -0.20 -14.15 12.13
CA GLU A 195 -0.43 -15.54 11.72
C GLU A 195 -1.90 -15.94 11.83
N TYR A 196 -2.36 -16.70 10.85
CA TYR A 196 -3.72 -17.22 10.75
C TYR A 196 -3.76 -18.50 9.91
N ALA A 197 -4.84 -19.26 10.06
CA ALA A 197 -5.03 -20.49 9.29
C ALA A 197 -5.32 -20.16 7.81
N GLN A 198 -4.42 -20.61 6.94
CA GLN A 198 -4.53 -20.52 5.47
C GLN A 198 -4.92 -21.89 4.88
N LEU A 199 -5.19 -21.94 3.58
CA LEU A 199 -5.37 -23.20 2.85
C LEU A 199 -4.00 -23.89 2.64
N GLY A 200 -3.77 -25.02 3.33
CA GLY A 200 -2.57 -25.85 3.18
C GLY A 200 -1.92 -26.22 4.52
N ASN A 201 -0.67 -26.69 4.48
CA ASN A 201 0.05 -27.21 5.64
C ASN A 201 1.00 -26.20 6.31
N GLY A 202 1.01 -24.93 5.87
CA GLY A 202 1.92 -23.92 6.42
C GLY A 202 1.44 -22.49 6.19
N PHE A 203 1.92 -21.57 7.01
CA PHE A 203 1.62 -20.15 6.93
C PHE A 203 2.61 -19.44 5.99
N VAL A 204 2.06 -18.69 5.04
CA VAL A 204 2.81 -17.85 4.10
C VAL A 204 2.60 -16.38 4.50
N PRO A 205 3.62 -15.71 5.08
CA PRO A 205 3.48 -14.34 5.54
C PRO A 205 3.56 -13.33 4.37
N TRP A 206 3.16 -12.08 4.66
CA TRP A 206 3.39 -10.93 3.77
C TRP A 206 2.76 -11.02 2.37
N LEU A 207 1.66 -11.76 2.26
CA LEU A 207 0.78 -11.75 1.07
C LEU A 207 -0.05 -10.46 1.00
N SER A 208 -0.75 -10.28 -0.12
CA SER A 208 -1.74 -9.21 -0.29
C SER A 208 -2.74 -9.17 0.87
N ILE A 209 -3.25 -7.98 1.20
CA ILE A 209 -4.39 -7.80 2.12
C ILE A 209 -5.60 -8.68 1.79
N VAL A 210 -5.76 -9.05 0.51
CA VAL A 210 -6.81 -9.98 0.09
C VAL A 210 -6.69 -11.31 0.81
N ASP A 211 -5.49 -11.89 0.92
CA ASP A 211 -5.29 -13.16 1.62
C ASP A 211 -5.72 -13.05 3.09
N VAL A 212 -5.28 -11.98 3.75
CA VAL A 212 -5.63 -11.69 5.14
C VAL A 212 -7.15 -11.61 5.31
N LEU A 213 -7.83 -10.87 4.45
CA LEU A 213 -9.28 -10.69 4.47
C LEU A 213 -10.05 -11.97 4.09
N MET A 214 -9.45 -12.90 3.34
CA MET A 214 -10.10 -14.17 3.00
C MET A 214 -10.18 -15.12 4.21
N PHE A 215 -9.22 -15.03 5.13
CA PHE A 215 -9.06 -15.97 6.25
C PHE A 215 -9.33 -15.38 7.63
N ASN A 216 -9.66 -14.09 7.73
CA ASN A 216 -9.89 -13.43 9.01
C ASN A 216 -11.16 -12.59 8.97
N PRO A 217 -11.93 -12.55 10.08
CA PRO A 217 -13.05 -11.63 10.18
C PRO A 217 -12.53 -10.19 10.22
N GLN A 218 -13.33 -9.28 9.69
CA GLN A 218 -12.93 -7.89 9.48
C GLN A 218 -12.47 -7.18 10.76
N ASP A 219 -13.13 -7.42 11.90
CA ASP A 219 -12.81 -6.85 13.21
C ASP A 219 -11.42 -7.27 13.71
N ARG A 220 -11.03 -8.53 13.49
CA ARG A 220 -9.69 -9.04 13.79
C ARG A 220 -8.64 -8.36 12.92
N VAL A 221 -8.93 -8.16 11.63
CA VAL A 221 -8.01 -7.47 10.72
C VAL A 221 -7.85 -5.99 11.11
N GLN A 222 -8.96 -5.32 11.46
CA GLN A 222 -8.94 -3.95 11.97
C GLN A 222 -8.11 -3.82 13.24
N THR A 223 -8.32 -4.71 14.21
CA THR A 223 -7.53 -4.76 15.45
C THR A 223 -6.04 -4.93 15.14
N CYS A 224 -5.68 -5.82 14.21
CA CYS A 224 -4.31 -6.01 13.77
C CYS A 224 -3.71 -4.75 13.11
N ILE A 225 -4.49 -4.06 12.28
CA ILE A 225 -4.08 -2.83 11.61
C ILE A 225 -3.73 -1.72 12.62
N HIS A 226 -4.41 -1.65 13.77
CA HIS A 226 -4.19 -0.59 14.75
C HIS A 226 -3.18 -0.94 15.85
N SER A 227 -2.82 -2.22 16.04
CA SER A 227 -2.05 -2.65 17.21
C SER A 227 -0.85 -3.57 16.91
N HIS A 228 -0.77 -4.21 15.74
CA HIS A 228 0.21 -5.25 15.46
C HIS A 228 1.46 -4.75 14.72
N TYR A 229 2.06 -3.70 15.26
CA TYR A 229 3.32 -3.13 14.77
C TYR A 229 4.08 -2.45 15.90
N ASP A 230 5.40 -2.43 15.80
CA ASP A 230 6.23 -1.57 16.64
C ASP A 230 6.31 -0.17 16.04
N VAL A 231 6.47 0.83 16.90
CA VAL A 231 6.85 2.18 16.50
C VAL A 231 8.25 2.44 17.02
N ALA A 232 9.20 2.62 16.10
CA ALA A 232 10.56 2.99 16.42
C ALA A 232 10.74 4.50 16.17
N ASP A 233 11.32 5.18 17.15
CA ASP A 233 11.85 6.52 16.92
C ASP A 233 13.26 6.39 16.33
N SER A 234 13.54 7.15 15.28
CA SER A 234 14.87 7.28 14.69
C SER A 234 15.93 7.83 15.66
N PHE A 235 15.51 8.35 16.81
CA PHE A 235 16.38 8.90 17.86
C PHE A 235 16.81 7.91 18.94
N VAL A 236 16.38 6.63 18.88
CA VAL A 236 16.96 5.58 19.74
C VAL A 236 18.17 5.00 19.03
N THR A 237 19.30 5.68 19.18
CA THR A 237 20.63 5.07 19.00
C THR A 237 20.91 4.24 20.25
N ASP A 238 21.13 2.93 20.07
CA ASP A 238 22.03 2.20 20.97
C ASP A 238 23.43 2.84 20.92
#